data_AF-A0A9J7ZDL3-F1
#
_entry.id   AF-A0A9J7ZDL3-F1
#
_cell.length_a   1.000
_cell.length_b   1.000
_cell.length_c   1.000
_cell.angle_alpha   90.00
_cell.angle_beta   90.00
_cell.angle_gamma   90.00
#
_symmetry.space_group_name_H-M   'P 1'
#
loop_
_entity.id
_entity.type
_entity.pdbx_description
1 polymer ?
#
loop_
_entity_poly.entity_id
_entity_poly.type
_entity_poly.pdbx_seq_one_letter_code
_entity_poly.pdbx_strand_id
1 'polypeptide(L)'
;MKQTQMWTYIFVIFLTLQSQCSACIWLGQYNLVSAESLKWLREMDGQYPEEMKVPFPRTLYNFIGNAKVEDQVRFLVLTLDQIISLMDAREHMNSEQWNLTTVEYILQDLRRQSSELKECVAQYQKPSHMESYKKKIIRHFRTLKKSLKKEKYSTHAWEKIRRAVITHLQRMDIIANNANKSLERV
;
A
#
# COMPACT_ATOMS: atom_id res chain seq x y z
N MET A 1 22.99 38.45 27.25
CA MET A 1 21.91 37.92 26.39
C MET A 1 20.58 38.30 27.03
N LYS A 2 19.68 38.99 26.31
CA LYS A 2 18.41 39.47 26.89
C LYS A 2 17.49 38.28 27.15
N GLN A 3 16.84 38.23 28.32
CA GLN A 3 15.97 37.14 28.77
C GLN A 3 14.90 36.77 27.72
N THR A 4 14.37 37.77 27.01
CA THR A 4 13.41 37.61 25.90
C THR A 4 13.97 36.85 24.69
N GLN A 5 15.26 36.99 24.38
CA GLN A 5 15.90 36.23 23.31
C GLN A 5 16.02 34.75 23.68
N MET A 6 16.30 34.45 24.94
CA MET A 6 16.44 33.06 25.43
C MET A 6 15.12 32.30 25.31
N TRP A 7 13.99 32.92 25.67
CA TRP A 7 12.66 32.34 25.51
C TRP A 7 12.28 32.13 24.05
N THR A 8 12.60 33.05 23.15
CA THR A 8 12.38 32.84 21.70
C THR A 8 13.20 31.69 21.15
N TYR A 9 14.46 31.52 21.59
CA TYR A 9 15.27 30.36 21.17
C TYR A 9 14.71 29.05 21.72
N ILE A 10 14.30 29.01 22.99
CA ILE A 10 13.68 27.81 23.59
C ILE A 10 12.36 27.47 22.87
N PHE A 11 11.52 28.46 22.56
CA PHE A 11 10.25 28.25 21.87
C PHE A 11 10.44 27.78 20.42
N VAL A 12 11.43 28.33 19.72
CA VAL A 12 11.81 27.88 18.37
C VAL A 12 12.40 26.47 18.42
N ILE A 13 13.27 26.16 19.38
CA ILE A 13 13.84 24.82 19.56
C ILE A 13 12.74 23.79 19.88
N PHE A 14 11.79 24.12 20.77
CA PHE A 14 10.65 23.26 21.11
C PHE A 14 9.70 23.06 19.91
N LEU A 15 9.41 24.10 19.14
CA LEU A 15 8.60 24.01 17.91
C LEU A 15 9.30 23.19 16.81
N THR A 16 10.64 23.26 16.72
CA THR A 16 11.42 22.42 15.79
C THR A 16 11.60 20.99 16.27
N LEU A 17 11.62 20.74 17.59
CA LEU A 17 11.72 19.39 18.17
C LEU A 17 10.36 18.65 18.13
N GLN A 18 9.26 19.37 18.28
CA GLN A 18 7.91 18.76 18.24
C GLN A 18 7.47 18.35 16.82
N SER A 19 8.15 18.80 15.76
CA SER A 19 7.65 18.61 14.39
C SER A 19 8.07 17.30 13.72
N GLN A 20 8.74 16.35 14.39
CA GLN A 20 9.31 15.17 13.72
C GLN A 20 9.19 13.83 14.47
N CYS A 21 8.25 13.66 15.39
CA CYS A 21 8.09 12.38 16.12
C CYS A 21 6.64 11.93 16.32
N SER A 22 5.86 11.92 15.25
CA SER A 22 4.70 11.02 15.18
C SER A 22 5.09 9.80 14.34
N ALA A 23 5.69 8.82 15.01
CA ALA A 23 5.88 7.50 14.42
C ALA A 23 4.52 7.01 13.89
N CYS A 24 4.51 6.46 12.67
CA CYS A 24 3.27 5.95 12.09
C CYS A 24 2.81 4.70 12.85
N ILE A 25 1.95 4.89 13.86
CA ILE A 25 1.42 3.84 14.75
C ILE A 25 0.81 2.69 13.95
N TRP A 26 0.18 3.02 12.81
CA TRP A 26 -0.47 2.07 11.92
C TRP A 26 0.49 1.04 11.29
N LEU A 27 1.79 1.32 11.21
CA LEU A 27 2.76 0.34 10.71
C LEU A 27 2.92 -0.87 11.64
N GLY A 28 2.77 -0.68 12.96
CA GLY A 28 2.86 -1.76 13.94
C GLY A 28 1.69 -2.74 13.89
N GLN A 29 0.56 -2.32 13.33
CA GLN A 29 -0.66 -3.12 13.20
C GLN A 29 -0.89 -3.64 11.78
N TYR A 30 -0.08 -3.19 10.81
CA TYR A 30 -0.32 -3.42 9.39
C TYR A 30 -0.42 -4.90 9.03
N ASN A 31 0.43 -5.75 9.61
CA ASN A 31 0.45 -7.19 9.37
C ASN A 31 -0.81 -7.92 9.87
N LEU A 32 -1.43 -7.44 10.96
CA LEU A 32 -2.67 -8.00 11.49
C LEU A 32 -3.82 -7.68 10.56
N VAL A 33 -3.89 -6.43 10.10
CA VAL A 33 -4.98 -5.97 9.22
C VAL A 33 -4.84 -6.58 7.82
N SER A 34 -3.61 -6.65 7.28
CA SER A 34 -3.37 -7.24 5.96
C SER A 34 -3.60 -8.75 5.91
N ALA A 35 -3.45 -9.46 7.04
CA ALA A 35 -3.69 -10.90 7.13
C ALA A 35 -5.15 -11.26 6.83
N GLU A 36 -6.11 -10.43 7.22
CA GLU A 36 -7.52 -10.66 6.95
C GLU A 36 -7.83 -10.55 5.45
N SER A 37 -7.42 -9.46 4.80
CA SER A 37 -7.49 -9.31 3.34
C SER A 37 -6.83 -10.48 2.60
N LEU A 38 -5.64 -10.91 3.05
CA LEU A 38 -4.92 -12.03 2.45
C LEU A 38 -5.64 -13.37 2.64
N LYS A 39 -6.27 -13.59 3.79
CA LYS A 39 -7.07 -14.78 4.06
C LYS A 39 -8.24 -14.86 3.09
N TRP A 40 -9.05 -13.81 3.02
CA TRP A 40 -10.20 -13.75 2.11
C TRP A 40 -9.78 -13.94 0.66
N LEU A 41 -8.72 -13.27 0.21
CA LEU A 41 -8.18 -13.45 -1.16
C LEU A 41 -7.76 -14.89 -1.46
N ARG A 42 -7.28 -15.67 -0.48
CA ARG A 42 -6.89 -17.07 -0.67
C ARG A 42 -8.09 -18.02 -0.66
N GLU A 43 -9.08 -17.72 0.17
CA GLU A 43 -10.31 -18.50 0.33
C GLU A 43 -11.31 -18.28 -0.81
N MET A 44 -11.13 -17.25 -1.65
CA MET A 44 -11.90 -17.10 -2.88
C MET A 44 -11.79 -18.35 -3.75
N ASP A 45 -12.95 -18.86 -4.18
CA ASP A 45 -13.05 -19.99 -5.10
C ASP A 45 -12.23 -19.72 -6.38
N GLY A 46 -11.36 -20.67 -6.72
CA GLY A 46 -10.45 -20.54 -7.84
C GLY A 46 -9.12 -21.21 -7.55
N GLN A 47 -8.70 -22.11 -8.43
CA GLN A 47 -7.33 -22.63 -8.43
C GLN A 47 -6.54 -21.89 -9.49
N TYR A 48 -5.44 -21.24 -9.10
CA TYR A 48 -4.40 -20.86 -10.05
C TYR A 48 -3.25 -21.86 -9.94
N PRO A 49 -2.70 -22.35 -11.07
CA PRO A 49 -1.49 -23.16 -11.06
C PRO A 49 -0.34 -22.39 -10.41
N GLU A 50 0.55 -23.07 -9.68
CA GLU A 50 1.77 -22.44 -9.13
C GLU A 50 2.62 -21.78 -10.23
N GLU A 51 2.55 -22.30 -11.45
CA GLU A 51 3.28 -21.81 -12.63
C GLU A 51 2.67 -20.55 -13.25
N MET A 52 1.53 -20.05 -12.75
CA MET A 52 0.89 -18.85 -13.26
C MET A 52 1.82 -17.64 -13.09
N LYS A 53 2.51 -17.27 -14.18
CA LYS A 53 3.41 -16.11 -14.20
C LYS A 53 2.59 -14.83 -14.16
N VAL A 54 2.78 -14.06 -13.09
CA VAL A 54 2.17 -12.76 -12.91
C VAL A 54 3.22 -11.67 -13.02
N PRO A 55 3.01 -10.62 -13.84
CA PRO A 55 3.90 -9.47 -13.88
C PRO A 55 4.01 -8.85 -12.49
N PHE A 56 5.24 -8.67 -11.99
CA PHE A 56 5.47 -8.05 -10.68
C PHE A 56 6.71 -7.14 -10.72
N PRO A 57 6.64 -5.88 -10.25
CA PRO A 57 7.74 -4.92 -10.35
C PRO A 57 8.75 -5.13 -9.22
N ARG A 58 9.47 -6.27 -9.22
CA ARG A 58 10.39 -6.68 -8.15
C ARG A 58 11.46 -5.62 -7.83
N THR A 59 12.05 -5.02 -8.86
CA THR A 59 13.07 -3.97 -8.71
C THR A 59 12.53 -2.73 -8.00
N LEU A 60 11.26 -2.37 -8.23
CA LEU A 60 10.60 -1.27 -7.55
C LEU A 60 10.39 -1.56 -6.07
N TYR A 61 9.93 -2.77 -5.72
CA TYR A 61 9.74 -3.17 -4.33
C TYR A 61 11.05 -3.23 -3.56
N ASN A 62 12.13 -3.71 -4.19
CA ASN A 62 13.45 -3.72 -3.58
C ASN A 62 13.98 -2.30 -3.35
N PHE A 63 13.76 -1.39 -4.31
CA PHE A 63 14.11 0.02 -4.16
C PHE A 63 13.37 0.67 -2.97
N ILE A 64 12.05 0.45 -2.86
CA ILE A 64 11.25 0.98 -1.75
C ILE A 64 11.65 0.36 -0.40
N GLY A 65 12.01 -0.92 -0.37
CA GLY A 65 12.47 -1.58 0.85
C GLY A 65 13.67 -0.89 1.51
N ASN A 66 14.46 -0.13 0.75
CA ASN A 66 15.62 0.63 1.22
C ASN A 66 15.39 2.16 1.26
N ALA A 67 14.18 2.63 0.95
CA ALA A 67 13.85 4.05 0.97
C ALA A 67 13.60 4.56 2.41
N LYS A 68 13.42 5.89 2.55
CA LYS A 68 13.01 6.49 3.82
C LYS A 68 11.62 5.99 4.23
N VAL A 69 11.35 5.94 5.53
CA VAL A 69 10.05 5.49 6.07
C VAL A 69 8.89 6.28 5.45
N GLU A 70 9.00 7.59 5.29
CA GLU A 70 7.95 8.38 4.66
C GLU A 70 7.62 7.92 3.23
N ASP A 71 8.65 7.61 2.42
CA ASP A 71 8.48 7.12 1.06
C ASP A 71 7.91 5.70 1.03
N GLN A 72 8.27 4.87 2.01
CA GLN A 72 7.68 3.54 2.19
C GLN A 72 6.18 3.66 2.48
N VAL A 73 5.77 4.49 3.43
CA VAL A 73 4.36 4.70 3.77
C VAL A 73 3.58 5.31 2.60
N ARG A 74 4.12 6.33 1.93
CA ARG A 74 3.51 6.90 0.71
C ARG A 74 3.32 5.84 -0.38
N PHE A 75 4.31 4.95 -0.55
CA PHE A 75 4.23 3.84 -1.50
C PHE A 75 3.17 2.80 -1.12
N LEU A 76 3.04 2.47 0.17
CA LEU A 76 2.01 1.55 0.67
C LEU A 76 0.61 2.10 0.36
N VAL A 77 0.33 3.34 0.76
CA VAL A 77 -0.95 4.03 0.46
C VAL A 77 -1.25 4.01 -1.03
N LEU A 78 -0.29 4.43 -1.85
CA LEU A 78 -0.46 4.49 -3.29
C LEU A 78 -0.75 3.12 -3.89
N THR A 79 -0.08 2.07 -3.39
CA THR A 79 -0.29 0.70 -3.87
C THR A 79 -1.66 0.18 -3.47
N LEU A 80 -2.12 0.42 -2.22
CA LEU A 80 -3.48 0.07 -1.78
C LEU A 80 -4.53 0.73 -2.67
N ASP A 81 -4.41 2.03 -2.93
CA ASP A 81 -5.35 2.75 -3.79
C ASP A 81 -5.38 2.18 -5.22
N GLN A 82 -4.24 1.74 -5.75
CA GLN A 82 -4.20 1.06 -7.06
C GLN A 82 -4.83 -0.34 -7.03
N ILE A 83 -4.65 -1.12 -5.94
CA ILE A 83 -5.29 -2.43 -5.75
C ILE A 83 -6.80 -2.26 -5.67
N ILE A 84 -7.28 -1.33 -4.84
CA ILE A 84 -8.70 -1.00 -4.69
C ILE A 84 -9.28 -0.65 -6.07
N SER A 85 -8.64 0.26 -6.81
CA SER A 85 -9.11 0.65 -8.14
C SER A 85 -9.06 -0.47 -9.19
N LEU A 86 -8.21 -1.48 -9.02
CA LEU A 86 -8.12 -2.64 -9.90
C LEU A 86 -9.23 -3.66 -9.61
N MET A 87 -9.52 -3.87 -8.33
CA MET A 87 -10.53 -4.84 -7.86
C MET A 87 -11.95 -4.27 -7.89
N ASP A 88 -12.12 -2.95 -7.82
CA ASP A 88 -13.42 -2.28 -7.90
C ASP A 88 -13.89 -2.14 -9.37
N ALA A 89 -14.06 -3.29 -10.04
CA ALA A 89 -14.55 -3.42 -11.41
C ALA A 89 -15.67 -4.48 -11.46
N ARG A 90 -16.65 -4.30 -10.58
CA ARG A 90 -17.75 -5.26 -10.32
C ARG A 90 -18.64 -5.45 -11.53
N GLU A 91 -18.78 -4.44 -12.36
CA GLU A 91 -19.49 -4.48 -13.64
C GLU A 91 -18.89 -5.51 -14.62
N HIS A 92 -17.69 -5.99 -14.34
CA HIS A 92 -16.96 -6.99 -15.13
C HIS A 92 -16.69 -8.29 -14.38
N MET A 93 -17.26 -8.44 -13.18
CA MET A 93 -17.21 -9.67 -12.39
C MET A 93 -18.60 -10.33 -12.39
N ASN A 94 -18.64 -11.63 -12.66
CA ASN A 94 -19.84 -12.44 -12.39
C ASN A 94 -19.60 -13.34 -11.17
N SER A 95 -20.68 -13.90 -10.60
CA SER A 95 -20.60 -14.78 -9.43
C SER A 95 -19.85 -16.08 -9.69
N GLU A 96 -19.70 -16.47 -10.95
CA GLU A 96 -18.87 -17.61 -11.38
C GLU A 96 -17.36 -17.33 -11.26
N GLN A 97 -16.97 -16.06 -11.25
CA GLN A 97 -15.58 -15.65 -11.13
C GLN A 97 -15.22 -15.47 -9.67
N TRP A 98 -15.86 -14.53 -8.98
CA TRP A 98 -15.61 -14.23 -7.57
C TRP A 98 -16.92 -13.97 -6.83
N ASN A 99 -16.97 -14.36 -5.55
CA ASN A 99 -18.05 -13.98 -4.65
C ASN A 99 -18.00 -12.46 -4.38
N LEU A 100 -18.97 -11.71 -4.91
CA LEU A 100 -19.01 -10.25 -4.84
C LEU A 100 -19.10 -9.71 -3.40
N THR A 101 -19.72 -10.44 -2.48
CA THR A 101 -19.75 -10.09 -1.07
C THR A 101 -18.35 -10.16 -0.46
N THR A 102 -17.59 -11.21 -0.80
CA THR A 102 -16.18 -11.34 -0.37
C THR A 102 -15.32 -10.23 -0.95
N VAL A 103 -15.54 -9.86 -2.23
CA VAL A 103 -14.86 -8.72 -2.86
C VAL A 103 -15.13 -7.41 -2.12
N GLU A 104 -16.37 -7.13 -1.74
CA GLU A 104 -16.70 -5.93 -0.96
C GLU A 104 -15.97 -5.93 0.39
N TYR A 105 -15.98 -7.04 1.12
CA TYR A 105 -15.27 -7.13 2.40
C TYR A 105 -13.78 -6.83 2.24
N ILE A 106 -13.12 -7.43 1.24
CA ILE A 106 -11.71 -7.13 0.93
C ILE A 106 -11.53 -5.64 0.60
N LEU A 107 -12.38 -5.07 -0.27
CA LEU A 107 -12.28 -3.66 -0.64
C LEU A 107 -12.48 -2.73 0.56
N GLN A 108 -13.41 -3.03 1.45
CA GLN A 108 -13.64 -2.27 2.68
C GLN A 108 -12.42 -2.31 3.60
N ASP A 109 -11.83 -3.49 3.80
CA ASP A 109 -10.63 -3.63 4.62
C ASP A 109 -9.43 -2.89 4.02
N LEU A 110 -9.18 -3.01 2.71
CA LEU A 110 -8.12 -2.28 2.03
C LEU A 110 -8.33 -0.76 2.07
N ARG A 111 -9.57 -0.29 1.96
CA ARG A 111 -9.91 1.14 2.10
C ARG A 111 -9.62 1.65 3.51
N ARG A 112 -9.93 0.86 4.55
CA ARG A 112 -9.58 1.16 5.95
C ARG A 112 -8.06 1.28 6.11
N GLN A 113 -7.30 0.27 5.69
CA GLN A 113 -5.82 0.29 5.74
C GLN A 113 -5.24 1.52 5.02
N SER A 114 -5.78 1.86 3.84
CA SER A 114 -5.34 3.04 3.09
C SER A 114 -5.64 4.34 3.85
N SER A 115 -6.82 4.45 4.46
CA SER A 115 -7.23 5.62 5.24
C SER A 115 -6.32 5.83 6.46
N GLU A 116 -6.05 4.77 7.21
CA GLU A 116 -5.19 4.79 8.40
C GLU A 116 -3.76 5.24 8.03
N LEU A 117 -3.17 4.66 6.99
CA LEU A 117 -1.85 5.08 6.53
C LEU A 117 -1.83 6.51 5.95
N LYS A 118 -2.96 7.00 5.39
CA LYS A 118 -3.07 8.39 4.92
C LYS A 118 -2.96 9.40 6.07
N GLU A 119 -3.39 9.05 7.28
CA GLU A 119 -3.19 9.90 8.47
C GLU A 119 -1.70 10.13 8.75
N CYS A 120 -0.87 9.08 8.63
CA CYS A 120 0.58 9.22 8.73
C CYS A 120 1.15 10.10 7.60
N VAL A 121 0.70 9.88 6.36
CA VAL A 121 1.19 10.68 5.21
C VAL A 121 0.85 12.16 5.33
N ALA A 122 -0.29 12.50 5.95
CA ALA A 122 -0.70 13.88 6.17
C ALA A 122 0.26 14.66 7.08
N GLN A 123 1.03 13.96 7.93
CA GLN A 123 2.01 14.54 8.84
C GLN A 123 3.38 14.74 8.19
N TYR A 124 3.65 14.04 7.09
CA TYR A 124 4.93 14.15 6.39
C TYR A 124 5.00 15.40 5.50
N GLN A 125 6.21 15.92 5.31
CA GLN A 125 6.43 17.04 4.41
C GLN A 125 6.03 16.65 2.98
N LYS A 126 5.34 17.55 2.27
CA LYS A 126 5.00 17.28 0.87
C LYS A 126 6.27 17.23 0.02
N PRO A 127 6.43 16.20 -0.82
CA PRO A 127 7.57 16.11 -1.72
C PRO A 127 7.56 17.29 -2.70
N SER A 128 8.73 17.85 -3.00
CA SER A 128 8.89 18.97 -3.94
C SER A 128 8.63 18.57 -5.40
N HIS A 129 8.70 17.28 -5.71
CA HIS A 129 8.52 16.73 -7.04
C HIS A 129 7.86 15.35 -6.98
N MET A 130 7.20 14.97 -8.06
CA MET A 130 6.58 13.64 -8.18
C MET A 130 7.66 12.55 -8.19
N GLU A 131 7.58 11.63 -7.23
CA GLU A 131 8.59 10.61 -7.04
C GLU A 131 8.56 9.56 -8.16
N SER A 132 9.74 9.07 -8.52
CA SER A 132 9.88 8.11 -9.63
C SER A 132 9.11 6.80 -9.37
N TYR A 133 9.01 6.37 -8.11
CA TYR A 133 8.27 5.16 -7.73
C TYR A 133 6.77 5.29 -8.02
N LYS A 134 6.19 6.48 -7.83
CA LYS A 134 4.78 6.75 -8.06
C LYS A 134 4.41 6.51 -9.53
N LYS A 135 5.22 7.03 -10.45
CA LYS A 135 5.04 6.80 -11.89
C LYS A 135 5.14 5.30 -12.25
N LYS A 136 6.10 4.59 -11.66
CA LYS A 136 6.35 3.16 -11.95
C LYS A 136 5.21 2.27 -11.46
N ILE A 137 4.71 2.47 -10.23
CA ILE A 137 3.62 1.63 -9.70
C ILE A 137 2.31 1.89 -10.42
N ILE A 138 1.96 3.15 -10.72
CA ILE A 138 0.77 3.48 -11.50
C ILE A 138 0.84 2.83 -12.90
N ARG A 139 2.00 2.88 -13.56
CA ARG A 139 2.19 2.23 -14.86
C ARG A 139 2.00 0.72 -14.76
N HIS A 140 2.52 0.08 -13.71
CA HIS A 140 2.35 -1.34 -13.46
C HIS A 140 0.87 -1.74 -13.37
N PHE A 141 0.08 -1.06 -12.53
CA PHE A 141 -1.35 -1.36 -12.39
C PHE A 141 -2.17 -1.06 -13.65
N ARG A 142 -1.78 -0.03 -14.43
CA ARG A 142 -2.37 0.19 -15.77
C ARG A 142 -2.13 -0.99 -16.71
N THR A 143 -0.94 -1.61 -16.65
CA THR A 143 -0.64 -2.81 -17.45
C THR A 143 -1.49 -4.00 -17.00
N LEU A 144 -1.68 -4.20 -15.70
CA LEU A 144 -2.59 -5.23 -15.17
C LEU A 144 -4.03 -5.01 -15.65
N LYS A 145 -4.56 -3.79 -15.51
CA LYS A 145 -5.89 -3.44 -16.02
C LYS A 145 -6.02 -3.63 -17.53
N LYS A 146 -4.97 -3.35 -18.30
CA LYS A 146 -4.94 -3.62 -19.74
C LYS A 146 -4.95 -5.12 -20.06
N SER A 147 -4.28 -5.95 -19.24
CA SER A 147 -4.30 -7.40 -19.41
C SER A 147 -5.68 -8.00 -19.16
N LEU A 148 -6.39 -7.56 -18.11
CA LEU A 148 -7.79 -7.93 -17.85
C LEU A 148 -8.68 -7.65 -19.06
N LYS A 149 -8.59 -6.44 -19.61
CA LYS A 149 -9.37 -6.03 -20.80
C LYS A 149 -9.07 -6.87 -22.03
N LYS A 150 -7.79 -7.19 -22.28
CA LYS A 150 -7.37 -8.02 -23.41
C LYS A 150 -7.92 -9.44 -23.32
N GLU A 151 -7.96 -9.99 -22.11
CA GLU A 151 -8.49 -11.32 -21.83
C GLU A 151 -10.01 -11.31 -21.58
N LYS A 152 -10.69 -10.21 -21.98
CA LYS A 152 -12.15 -10.02 -21.89
C LYS A 152 -12.73 -10.31 -20.50
N TYR A 153 -11.97 -9.98 -19.45
CA TYR A 153 -12.36 -10.25 -18.06
C TYR A 153 -12.75 -11.72 -17.80
N SER A 154 -12.07 -12.67 -18.48
CA SER A 154 -12.27 -14.09 -18.23
C SER A 154 -11.90 -14.49 -16.80
N THR A 155 -12.43 -15.62 -16.33
CA THR A 155 -12.08 -16.19 -15.01
C THR A 155 -10.58 -16.37 -14.85
N HIS A 156 -9.90 -16.86 -15.88
CA HIS A 156 -8.44 -17.01 -15.88
C HIS A 156 -7.70 -15.67 -15.70
N ALA A 157 -8.20 -14.59 -16.32
CA ALA A 157 -7.63 -13.26 -16.17
C ALA A 157 -7.81 -12.71 -14.76
N TRP A 158 -8.98 -12.92 -14.16
CA TRP A 158 -9.25 -12.56 -12.77
C TRP A 158 -8.34 -13.32 -11.82
N GLU A 159 -8.13 -14.62 -12.02
CA GLU A 159 -7.20 -15.40 -11.19
C GLU A 159 -5.74 -14.92 -11.26
N LYS A 160 -5.29 -14.46 -12.44
CA LYS A 160 -3.98 -13.77 -12.57
C LYS A 160 -3.93 -12.50 -11.72
N ILE A 161 -5.02 -11.72 -11.70
CA ILE A 161 -5.11 -10.51 -10.87
C ILE A 161 -5.15 -10.85 -9.39
N ARG A 162 -5.92 -11.85 -8.95
CA ARG A 162 -5.93 -12.33 -7.57
C ARG A 162 -4.52 -12.65 -7.10
N ARG A 163 -3.79 -13.43 -7.91
CA ARG A 163 -2.40 -13.81 -7.63
C ARG A 163 -1.46 -12.60 -7.59
N ALA A 164 -1.65 -11.62 -8.48
CA ALA A 164 -0.93 -10.34 -8.46
C ALA A 164 -1.13 -9.60 -7.15
N VAL A 165 -2.40 -9.42 -6.75
CA VAL A 165 -2.79 -8.68 -5.55
C VAL A 165 -2.24 -9.36 -4.30
N ILE A 166 -2.37 -10.69 -4.18
CA ILE A 166 -1.77 -11.46 -3.07
C ILE A 166 -0.27 -11.18 -2.99
N THR A 167 0.44 -11.23 -4.11
CA THR A 167 1.89 -10.97 -4.15
C THR A 167 2.22 -9.53 -3.73
N HIS A 168 1.42 -8.55 -4.15
CA HIS A 168 1.56 -7.16 -3.73
C HIS A 168 1.40 -7.02 -2.22
N LEU A 169 0.30 -7.52 -1.64
CA LEU A 169 0.03 -7.43 -0.21
C LEU A 169 1.13 -8.09 0.63
N GLN A 170 1.56 -9.30 0.26
CA GLN A 170 2.67 -9.98 0.95
C GLN A 170 3.97 -9.18 0.94
N ARG A 171 4.28 -8.51 -0.18
CA ARG A 171 5.50 -7.70 -0.29
C ARG A 171 5.35 -6.36 0.43
N MET A 172 4.14 -5.83 0.53
CA MET A 172 3.81 -4.65 1.34
C MET A 172 3.98 -4.93 2.83
N ASP A 173 3.59 -6.11 3.32
CA ASP A 173 3.81 -6.51 4.73
C ASP A 173 5.28 -6.47 5.11
N ILE A 174 6.16 -6.94 4.22
CA ILE A 174 7.61 -6.89 4.45
C ILE A 174 8.10 -5.44 4.55
N ILE A 175 7.62 -4.56 3.66
CA ILE A 175 7.98 -3.14 3.68
C ILE A 175 7.46 -2.48 4.97
N ALA A 176 6.21 -2.73 5.35
CA ALA A 176 5.61 -2.16 6.56
C ALA A 176 6.36 -2.61 7.83
N ASN A 177 6.69 -3.89 7.93
CA ASN A 177 7.48 -4.43 9.05
C ASN A 177 8.88 -3.81 9.13
N ASN A 178 9.55 -3.63 8.00
CA ASN A 178 10.87 -2.99 7.95
C ASN A 178 10.81 -1.49 8.29
N ALA A 179 9.75 -0.81 7.84
CA ALA A 179 9.48 0.58 8.18
C ALA A 179 9.24 0.73 9.69
N ASN A 180 8.41 -0.14 10.29
CA ASN A 180 8.14 -0.13 11.74
C ASN A 180 9.42 -0.32 12.55
N LYS A 181 10.23 -1.34 12.22
CA LYS A 181 11.54 -1.59 12.87
C LYS A 181 12.52 -0.43 12.73
N SER A 182 12.39 0.40 11.69
CA SER A 182 13.25 1.55 11.48
C SER A 182 12.81 2.74 12.33
N LEU A 183 11.50 2.87 12.61
CA LEU A 183 10.96 3.86 13.54
C LEU A 183 11.32 3.54 15.00
N GLU A 184 11.33 2.26 15.39
CA GLU A 184 11.67 1.82 16.76
C GLU A 184 13.16 2.03 17.14
N ARG A 185 14.03 2.29 16.16
CA ARG A 185 15.48 2.47 16.38
C ARG A 185 15.92 3.93 16.48
N VAL A 186 15.01 4.88 16.25
CA VAL A 186 15.24 6.33 16.31
C VAL A 186 14.83 6.83 17.68
#